data_AF-A0A9D8PEM2-F1
#
_entry.id   AF-A0A9D8PEM2-F1
#
_cell.length_a   1.000
_cell.length_b   1.000
_cell.length_c   1.000
_cell.angle_alpha   90.00
_cell.angle_beta   90.00
_cell.angle_gamma   90.00
#
_symmetry.space_group_name_H-M   'P 1'
#
loop_
_entity.id
_entity.type
_entity.pdbx_description
1 polymer ?
#
loop_
_entity_poly.entity_id
_entity_poly.type
_entity_poly.pdbx_seq_one_letter_code
_entity_poly.pdbx_strand_id
1 'polypeptide(L)'
;MQAPTATLPPPATPTPTPAPATPTATLRPTPTPAPTAAAATNPLVAAFARLSTSVTVRQEGGFWVITSNSTPNHPSPYFPRTDSRYQAYNGTNLQYAQNPNQIVATTLICRIPVEPGRAASTTATQGGPIGIAINGVPFFNQYAAMNAPLTMEINSFDQYGGHPQQFGQYHYHVEPTALTAQFGKGALLGYLLDGFPVYGPEENGRTLRSSDLDANHGHTHATAEYPNGIYHYHFTADNPYLNGTGFYGTPGTTTR
;
A
#
# COMPACT_ATOMS: atom_id res chain seq x y z
N MET A 1 100.32 -13.51 9.55
CA MET A 1 100.44 -14.73 8.72
C MET A 1 100.08 -15.94 9.57
N GLN A 2 98.94 -16.57 9.33
CA GLN A 2 98.74 -18.01 9.48
C GLN A 2 97.45 -18.42 8.76
N ALA A 3 97.55 -19.58 8.11
CA ALA A 3 96.64 -20.14 7.12
C ALA A 3 95.38 -20.77 7.76
N PRO A 4 94.35 -21.11 6.96
CA PRO A 4 92.98 -21.29 7.42
C PRO A 4 92.64 -22.75 7.76
N THR A 5 91.64 -22.92 8.63
CA THR A 5 90.97 -24.20 8.87
C THR A 5 89.56 -24.12 8.32
N ALA A 6 89.24 -24.98 7.36
CA ALA A 6 87.89 -25.10 6.80
C ALA A 6 86.96 -25.78 7.81
N THR A 7 85.74 -25.25 7.98
CA THR A 7 84.67 -25.86 8.78
C THR A 7 83.51 -26.19 7.86
N LEU A 8 83.00 -27.43 7.96
CA LEU A 8 81.88 -27.97 7.18
C LEU A 8 80.57 -27.22 7.49
N PRO A 9 79.66 -27.10 6.51
CA PRO A 9 78.41 -26.35 6.68
C PRO A 9 77.41 -27.08 7.58
N PRO A 10 76.64 -26.34 8.39
CA PRO A 10 75.59 -26.92 9.23
C PRO A 10 74.38 -27.39 8.39
N PRO A 11 73.62 -28.39 8.88
CA PRO A 11 72.45 -28.93 8.18
C PRO A 11 71.30 -27.92 8.09
N ALA A 12 70.54 -28.01 6.99
CA ALA A 12 69.44 -27.11 6.65
C ALA A 12 68.30 -27.15 7.70
N THR A 13 67.79 -25.97 8.03
CA THR A 13 66.68 -25.77 8.98
C THR A 13 65.34 -26.17 8.35
N PRO A 14 64.48 -26.94 9.03
CA PRO A 14 63.16 -27.30 8.51
C PRO A 14 62.23 -26.07 8.47
N THR A 15 61.54 -25.91 7.34
CA THR A 15 60.55 -24.86 7.09
C THR A 15 59.36 -25.00 8.06
N PRO A 16 58.88 -23.92 8.71
CA PRO A 16 57.73 -24.01 9.60
C PRO A 16 56.43 -24.26 8.82
N THR A 17 55.68 -25.28 9.25
CA THR A 17 54.31 -25.55 8.80
C THR A 17 53.38 -24.39 9.22
N PRO A 18 52.57 -23.83 8.31
CA PRO A 18 51.64 -22.76 8.67
C PRO A 18 50.55 -23.27 9.63
N ALA A 19 50.26 -22.48 10.67
CA ALA A 19 49.18 -22.74 11.61
C ALA A 19 47.81 -22.65 10.90
N PRO A 20 46.81 -23.46 11.29
CA PRO A 20 45.47 -23.40 10.70
C PRO A 20 44.80 -22.05 11.00
N ALA A 21 44.30 -21.39 9.95
CA ALA A 21 43.56 -20.14 10.06
C ALA A 21 42.25 -20.34 10.85
N THR A 22 42.02 -19.48 11.84
CA THR A 22 40.74 -19.39 12.55
C THR A 22 39.66 -18.90 11.58
N PRO A 23 38.53 -19.61 11.39
CA PRO A 23 37.49 -19.14 10.49
C PRO A 23 36.83 -17.88 11.08
N THR A 24 36.98 -16.76 10.37
CA THR A 24 36.20 -15.53 10.60
C THR A 24 34.74 -15.83 10.28
N ALA A 25 33.87 -15.79 11.29
CA ALA A 25 32.43 -15.92 11.09
C ALA A 25 31.90 -14.69 10.35
N THR A 26 31.70 -14.82 9.04
CA THR A 26 30.85 -13.90 8.27
C THR A 26 29.41 -14.03 8.77
N LEU A 27 28.88 -12.98 9.38
CA LEU A 27 27.45 -12.86 9.68
C LEU A 27 26.67 -12.91 8.37
N ARG A 28 26.11 -14.09 8.07
CA ARG A 28 25.17 -14.27 6.97
C ARG A 28 23.91 -13.46 7.31
N PRO A 29 23.42 -12.57 6.44
CA PRO A 29 22.13 -11.94 6.65
C PRO A 29 21.08 -13.05 6.78
N THR A 30 20.35 -13.05 7.89
CA THR A 30 19.25 -13.98 8.13
C THR A 30 18.26 -13.81 6.99
N PRO A 31 17.96 -14.86 6.20
CA PRO A 31 16.93 -14.76 5.18
C PRO A 31 15.62 -14.39 5.88
N THR A 32 14.97 -13.34 5.41
CA THR A 32 13.59 -13.02 5.78
C THR A 32 12.78 -14.30 5.61
N PRO A 33 12.11 -14.80 6.66
CA PRO A 33 11.35 -16.03 6.54
C PRO A 33 10.30 -15.85 5.44
N ALA A 34 10.27 -16.78 4.50
CA ALA A 34 9.16 -16.89 3.57
C ALA A 34 7.85 -16.98 4.37
N PRO A 35 6.78 -16.31 3.94
CA PRO A 35 5.51 -16.37 4.66
C PRO A 35 5.08 -17.82 4.85
N THR A 36 4.77 -18.18 6.10
CA THR A 36 4.24 -19.51 6.45
C THR A 36 2.93 -19.73 5.71
N ALA A 37 2.59 -20.97 5.36
CA ALA A 37 1.38 -21.33 4.59
C ALA A 37 0.05 -20.76 5.17
N ALA A 38 0.02 -20.36 6.45
CA ALA A 38 -1.11 -19.66 7.07
C ALA A 38 -1.31 -18.19 6.61
N ALA A 39 -0.26 -17.55 6.08
CA ALA A 39 -0.38 -16.21 5.48
C ALA A 39 -1.01 -16.25 4.08
N ALA A 40 -1.01 -17.41 3.41
CA ALA A 40 -1.62 -17.61 2.09
C ALA A 40 -3.16 -17.77 2.14
N THR A 41 -3.76 -17.87 3.34
CA THR A 41 -5.22 -17.97 3.53
C THR A 41 -5.87 -16.71 4.08
N ASN A 42 -5.10 -15.67 4.42
CA ASN A 42 -5.68 -14.41 4.90
C ASN A 42 -6.13 -13.53 3.70
N PRO A 43 -7.40 -13.10 3.63
CA PRO A 43 -7.90 -12.32 2.49
C PRO A 43 -7.13 -11.03 2.23
N LEU A 44 -6.64 -10.34 3.27
CA LEU A 44 -5.85 -9.12 3.12
C LEU A 44 -4.51 -9.41 2.43
N VAL A 45 -3.79 -10.43 2.91
CA VAL A 45 -2.50 -10.81 2.33
C VAL A 45 -2.69 -11.26 0.88
N ALA A 46 -3.73 -12.05 0.62
CA ALA A 46 -4.09 -12.47 -0.74
C ALA A 46 -4.43 -11.29 -1.65
N ALA A 47 -5.17 -10.29 -1.15
CA ALA A 47 -5.55 -9.11 -1.92
C ALA A 47 -4.34 -8.28 -2.37
N PHE A 48 -3.39 -7.99 -1.48
CA PHE A 48 -2.18 -7.24 -1.81
C PHE A 48 -1.22 -8.02 -2.72
N ALA A 49 -1.23 -9.35 -2.66
CA ALA A 49 -0.43 -10.19 -3.54
C ALA A 49 -0.89 -10.17 -5.02
N ARG A 50 -2.08 -9.63 -5.33
CA ARG A 50 -2.66 -9.65 -6.71
C ARG A 50 -1.95 -8.74 -7.70
N LEU A 51 -1.39 -7.62 -7.25
CA LEU A 51 -1.07 -6.49 -8.15
C LEU A 51 0.31 -5.89 -8.03
N SER A 52 0.93 -5.93 -6.85
CA SER A 52 2.08 -5.07 -6.59
C SER A 52 3.25 -5.82 -6.01
N THR A 53 4.39 -5.67 -6.66
CA THR A 53 5.71 -6.00 -6.10
C THR A 53 6.25 -4.89 -5.21
N SER A 54 5.66 -3.68 -5.24
CA SER A 54 6.07 -2.54 -4.40
C SER A 54 5.30 -2.44 -3.09
N VAL A 55 4.30 -3.29 -2.87
CA VAL A 55 3.60 -3.43 -1.59
C VAL A 55 4.15 -4.62 -0.83
N THR A 56 4.54 -4.40 0.43
CA THR A 56 4.90 -5.48 1.35
C THR A 56 3.91 -5.51 2.51
N VAL A 57 3.59 -6.72 2.96
CA VAL A 57 2.66 -6.96 4.07
C VAL A 57 3.35 -7.86 5.08
N ARG A 58 3.35 -7.45 6.36
CA ARG A 58 3.81 -8.28 7.48
C ARG A 58 2.91 -8.09 8.68
N GLN A 59 2.97 -8.99 9.66
CA GLN A 59 2.34 -8.77 10.96
C GLN A 59 3.35 -8.22 11.97
N GLU A 60 2.91 -7.29 12.81
CA GLU A 60 3.72 -6.74 13.89
C GLU A 60 2.83 -6.20 15.01
N GLY A 61 2.88 -6.81 16.20
CA GLY A 61 2.21 -6.31 17.41
C GLY A 61 0.69 -6.19 17.28
N GLY A 62 0.02 -7.15 16.65
CA GLY A 62 -1.44 -7.14 16.44
C GLY A 62 -1.91 -6.31 15.25
N PHE A 63 -0.99 -5.79 14.44
CA PHE A 63 -1.28 -5.05 13.21
C PHE A 63 -0.75 -5.76 11.98
N TRP A 64 -1.48 -5.65 10.87
CA TRP A 64 -0.89 -5.73 9.54
C TRP A 64 -0.15 -4.43 9.26
N VAL A 65 1.15 -4.55 8.97
CA VAL A 65 1.99 -3.44 8.52
C VAL A 65 2.16 -3.56 7.02
N ILE A 66 1.54 -2.64 6.30
CA ILE A 66 1.53 -2.56 4.85
C ILE A 66 2.42 -1.39 4.43
N THR A 67 3.51 -1.68 3.71
CA THR A 67 4.42 -0.65 3.20
C THR A 67 4.29 -0.56 1.68
N SER A 68 4.12 0.66 1.15
CA SER A 68 4.07 0.95 -0.29
C SER A 68 4.92 2.18 -0.64
N ASN A 69 5.26 2.34 -1.92
CA ASN A 69 5.83 3.57 -2.47
C ASN A 69 4.77 4.56 -3.03
N SER A 70 3.48 4.32 -2.74
CA SER A 70 2.34 5.18 -3.12
C SER A 70 2.22 5.49 -4.62
N THR A 71 2.84 4.69 -5.48
CA THR A 71 2.88 4.94 -6.92
C THR A 71 1.83 4.05 -7.62
N PRO A 72 0.93 4.61 -8.44
CA PRO A 72 -0.07 3.80 -9.13
C PRO A 72 0.58 2.83 -10.11
N ASN A 73 -0.07 1.68 -10.29
CA ASN A 73 0.31 0.64 -11.25
C ASN A 73 -0.38 0.80 -12.62
N HIS A 74 -1.00 1.95 -12.86
CA HIS A 74 -1.64 2.32 -14.13
C HIS A 74 -0.99 3.59 -14.69
N PRO A 75 -1.16 3.90 -15.99
CA PRO A 75 -0.71 5.15 -16.57
C PRO A 75 -1.41 6.38 -15.96
N SER A 76 -0.79 7.54 -16.03
CA SER A 76 -1.39 8.80 -15.54
C SER A 76 -0.81 10.02 -16.27
N PRO A 77 -1.58 11.10 -16.47
CA PRO A 77 -1.07 12.37 -16.96
C PRO A 77 -0.14 13.07 -15.96
N TYR A 78 -0.14 12.63 -14.70
CA TYR A 78 0.68 13.17 -13.63
C TYR A 78 2.09 12.58 -13.54
N PHE A 79 2.40 11.54 -14.32
CA PHE A 79 3.80 11.14 -14.49
C PHE A 79 4.55 12.19 -15.34
N PRO A 80 5.87 12.37 -15.13
CA PRO A 80 6.69 13.16 -16.04
C PRO A 80 6.56 12.64 -17.47
N ARG A 81 6.55 13.50 -18.48
CA ARG A 81 6.44 13.10 -19.91
C ARG A 81 7.53 12.12 -20.38
N THR A 82 8.65 12.08 -19.66
CA THR A 82 9.78 11.16 -19.91
C THR A 82 9.61 9.79 -19.26
N ASP A 83 8.63 9.62 -18.36
CA ASP A 83 8.30 8.35 -17.73
C ASP A 83 7.45 7.50 -18.70
N SER A 84 7.76 6.21 -18.80
CA SER A 84 7.03 5.28 -19.68
C SER A 84 5.57 5.08 -19.30
N ARG A 85 5.18 5.45 -18.07
CA ARG A 85 3.80 5.41 -17.56
C ARG A 85 3.03 6.69 -17.82
N TYR A 86 3.65 7.70 -18.44
CA TYR A 86 2.92 8.89 -18.85
C TYR A 86 1.84 8.54 -19.88
N GLN A 87 0.63 9.00 -19.62
CA GLN A 87 -0.48 8.96 -20.56
C GLN A 87 -1.24 10.26 -20.47
N ALA A 88 -1.40 10.97 -21.59
CA ALA A 88 -2.24 12.16 -21.63
C ALA A 88 -3.67 11.82 -21.19
N TYR A 89 -4.34 12.75 -20.49
CA TYR A 89 -5.71 12.55 -20.03
C TYR A 89 -6.63 12.17 -21.20
N ASN A 90 -7.38 11.10 -21.02
CA ASN A 90 -8.35 10.58 -21.98
C ASN A 90 -9.69 10.21 -21.31
N GLY A 91 -9.95 10.77 -20.12
CA GLY A 91 -11.18 10.54 -19.37
C GLY A 91 -12.35 11.35 -19.91
N THR A 92 -13.51 11.20 -19.27
CA THR A 92 -14.79 11.77 -19.71
C THR A 92 -15.13 13.12 -19.09
N ASN A 93 -14.35 13.60 -18.10
CA ASN A 93 -14.60 14.89 -17.46
C ASN A 93 -14.16 16.03 -18.38
N LEU A 94 -15.13 16.71 -18.99
CA LEU A 94 -14.89 17.85 -19.88
C LEU A 94 -14.33 19.08 -19.16
N GLN A 95 -14.44 19.13 -17.84
CA GLN A 95 -13.89 20.20 -17.00
C GLN A 95 -12.51 19.84 -16.44
N TYR A 96 -11.91 18.74 -16.90
CA TYR A 96 -10.59 18.32 -16.42
C TYR A 96 -9.55 19.44 -16.54
N ALA A 97 -8.92 19.74 -15.42
CA ALA A 97 -7.86 20.71 -15.28
C ALA A 97 -6.77 20.11 -14.41
N GLN A 98 -5.71 19.64 -15.07
CA GLN A 98 -4.55 19.06 -14.40
C GLN A 98 -3.91 20.09 -13.45
N ASN A 99 -3.70 19.72 -12.19
CA ASN A 99 -2.95 20.55 -11.26
C ASN A 99 -1.43 20.50 -11.59
N PRO A 100 -0.60 21.44 -11.10
CA PRO A 100 0.81 21.50 -11.49
C PRO A 100 1.70 20.43 -10.83
N ASN A 101 1.15 19.56 -9.98
CA ASN A 101 1.92 18.55 -9.26
C ASN A 101 2.29 17.37 -10.19
N GLN A 102 3.23 16.55 -9.73
CA GLN A 102 3.64 15.32 -10.41
C GLN A 102 3.71 14.17 -9.42
N ILE A 103 3.56 12.94 -9.91
CA ILE A 103 3.68 11.74 -9.08
C ILE A 103 5.14 11.60 -8.62
N VAL A 104 5.32 11.56 -7.30
CA VAL A 104 6.60 11.27 -6.66
C VAL A 104 6.42 10.08 -5.74
N ALA A 105 7.27 9.07 -5.91
CA ALA A 105 7.27 7.88 -5.06
C ALA A 105 7.49 8.32 -3.61
N THR A 106 6.54 7.94 -2.74
CA THR A 106 6.54 8.31 -1.32
C THR A 106 6.29 7.04 -0.51
N THR A 107 7.15 6.77 0.46
CA THR A 107 6.93 5.65 1.38
C THR A 107 5.67 5.91 2.19
N LEU A 108 4.74 4.96 2.17
CA LEU A 108 3.56 4.95 3.01
C LEU A 108 3.60 3.67 3.82
N ILE A 109 3.51 3.79 5.14
CA ILE A 109 3.36 2.66 6.06
C ILE A 109 1.98 2.78 6.69
N CYS A 110 1.10 1.82 6.41
CA CYS A 110 -0.18 1.67 7.09
C CYS A 110 -0.08 0.57 8.12
N ARG A 111 -0.48 0.84 9.36
CA ARG A 111 -0.70 -0.16 10.40
C ARG A 111 -2.20 -0.30 10.57
N ILE A 112 -2.75 -1.48 10.28
CA ILE A 112 -4.19 -1.75 10.43
C ILE A 112 -4.39 -2.96 11.35
N PRO A 113 -5.42 -2.97 12.22
CA PRO A 113 -5.65 -4.10 13.13
C PRO A 113 -5.77 -5.43 12.39
N VAL A 114 -5.19 -6.51 12.93
CA VAL A 114 -5.35 -7.86 12.39
C VAL A 114 -6.79 -8.37 12.57
N GLU A 115 -7.42 -7.97 13.67
CA GLU A 115 -8.79 -8.30 14.04
C GLU A 115 -9.60 -7.00 14.13
N PRO A 116 -10.19 -6.52 13.02
CA PRO A 116 -11.00 -5.31 13.04
C PRO A 116 -12.29 -5.55 13.84
N GLY A 117 -12.62 -4.60 14.71
CA GLY A 117 -13.82 -4.64 15.54
C GLY A 117 -14.52 -3.30 15.55
N ARG A 118 -15.85 -3.32 15.68
CA ARG A 118 -16.67 -2.11 15.80
C ARG A 118 -16.19 -1.27 17.00
N ALA A 119 -15.91 0.01 16.77
CA ALA A 119 -15.57 0.93 17.84
C ALA A 119 -16.82 1.32 18.65
N ALA A 120 -16.62 1.61 19.95
CA ALA A 120 -17.69 2.14 20.81
C ALA A 120 -18.16 3.53 20.36
N SER A 121 -17.27 4.29 19.70
CA SER A 121 -17.53 5.61 19.13
C SER A 121 -16.77 5.76 17.82
N THR A 122 -17.39 6.41 16.83
CA THR A 122 -16.76 6.71 15.54
C THR A 122 -15.64 7.73 15.70
N THR A 123 -14.47 7.43 15.10
CA THR A 123 -13.36 8.38 14.96
C THR A 123 -13.44 9.04 13.60
N ALA A 124 -13.53 10.37 13.56
CA ALA A 124 -13.53 11.12 12.30
C ALA A 124 -12.23 10.88 11.51
N THR A 125 -12.32 10.88 10.18
CA THR A 125 -11.13 10.79 9.34
C THR A 125 -10.31 12.07 9.42
N GLN A 126 -8.99 11.90 9.45
CA GLN A 126 -8.04 12.99 9.33
C GLN A 126 -7.79 13.34 7.85
N GLY A 127 -7.21 14.52 7.60
CA GLY A 127 -6.63 14.79 6.29
C GLY A 127 -5.48 13.84 5.98
N GLY A 128 -5.31 13.47 4.71
CA GLY A 128 -4.29 12.49 4.29
C GLY A 128 -4.86 11.08 4.16
N PRO A 129 -4.04 10.02 4.35
CA PRO A 129 -4.44 8.68 4.02
C PRO A 129 -5.28 8.10 5.15
N ILE A 130 -6.45 7.60 4.77
CA ILE A 130 -7.41 6.91 5.64
C ILE A 130 -7.44 5.41 5.37
N GLY A 131 -6.64 4.95 4.42
CA GLY A 131 -6.57 3.57 3.97
C GLY A 131 -5.59 3.42 2.83
N ILE A 132 -5.55 2.22 2.25
CA ILE A 132 -4.67 1.87 1.16
C ILE A 132 -5.35 0.90 0.20
N ALA A 133 -5.26 1.20 -1.09
CA ALA A 133 -5.73 0.37 -2.18
C ALA A 133 -4.79 -0.83 -2.41
N ILE A 134 -5.28 -1.91 -2.99
CA ILE A 134 -4.49 -3.13 -3.26
C ILE A 134 -3.30 -2.90 -4.20
N ASN A 135 -3.30 -1.82 -4.99
CA ASN A 135 -2.14 -1.40 -5.79
C ASN A 135 -1.15 -0.52 -5.03
N GLY A 136 -1.37 -0.26 -3.73
CA GLY A 136 -0.49 0.50 -2.86
C GLY A 136 -0.73 2.01 -2.84
N VAL A 137 -1.71 2.50 -3.59
CA VAL A 137 -2.09 3.92 -3.57
C VAL A 137 -2.97 4.21 -2.36
N PRO A 138 -2.72 5.28 -1.59
CA PRO A 138 -3.55 5.65 -0.46
C PRO A 138 -4.99 6.05 -0.86
N PHE A 139 -5.93 5.71 0.00
CA PHE A 139 -7.27 6.29 0.01
C PHE A 139 -7.31 7.53 0.88
N PHE A 140 -7.92 8.60 0.40
CA PHE A 140 -8.19 9.83 1.16
C PHE A 140 -9.69 9.96 1.43
N ASN A 141 -10.05 10.81 2.38
CA ASN A 141 -11.44 11.05 2.74
C ASN A 141 -12.16 11.96 1.72
N GLN A 142 -13.42 12.27 1.99
CA GLN A 142 -14.30 13.05 1.11
C GLN A 142 -14.00 14.55 1.04
N TYR A 143 -12.90 15.01 1.62
CA TYR A 143 -12.57 16.42 1.73
C TYR A 143 -11.27 16.77 1.00
N ALA A 144 -11.29 17.95 0.42
CA ALA A 144 -10.13 18.66 -0.06
C ALA A 144 -9.33 19.29 1.09
N ALA A 145 -8.24 19.98 0.74
CA ALA A 145 -7.50 20.80 1.69
C ALA A 145 -8.41 21.74 2.48
N MET A 146 -8.07 21.98 3.76
CA MET A 146 -8.85 22.81 4.69
C MET A 146 -10.30 22.32 4.92
N ASN A 147 -10.55 21.02 4.75
CA ASN A 147 -11.87 20.39 4.86
C ASN A 147 -12.91 20.93 3.87
N ALA A 148 -12.47 21.43 2.71
CA ALA A 148 -13.38 21.90 1.68
C ALA A 148 -14.07 20.73 0.95
N PRO A 149 -15.27 20.93 0.38
CA PRO A 149 -15.91 19.93 -0.47
C PRO A 149 -15.08 19.63 -1.74
N LEU A 150 -15.13 18.38 -2.21
CA LEU A 150 -14.41 17.92 -3.42
C LEU A 150 -14.94 18.48 -4.75
N THR A 151 -15.97 19.32 -4.74
CA THR A 151 -16.69 19.78 -5.94
C THR A 151 -15.80 20.41 -7.01
N MET A 152 -14.71 21.08 -6.59
CA MET A 152 -13.73 21.65 -7.52
C MET A 152 -12.54 20.72 -7.74
N GLU A 153 -12.12 19.99 -6.72
CA GLU A 153 -10.92 19.15 -6.78
C GLU A 153 -11.10 17.93 -7.69
N ILE A 154 -12.34 17.44 -7.85
CA ILE A 154 -12.68 16.35 -8.77
C ILE A 154 -12.26 16.64 -10.23
N ASN A 155 -12.17 17.92 -10.61
CA ASN A 155 -11.71 18.32 -11.93
C ASN A 155 -10.20 18.10 -12.13
N SER A 156 -9.45 17.86 -11.06
CA SER A 156 -8.03 17.51 -11.16
C SER A 156 -7.79 16.00 -11.19
N PHE A 157 -8.81 15.16 -10.99
CA PHE A 157 -8.62 13.71 -11.02
C PHE A 157 -8.37 13.22 -12.44
N ASP A 158 -7.40 12.33 -12.60
CA ASP A 158 -7.15 11.69 -13.87
C ASP A 158 -8.28 10.68 -14.23
N GLN A 159 -8.14 10.04 -15.39
CA GLN A 159 -9.12 9.08 -15.89
C GLN A 159 -9.36 7.87 -14.97
N TYR A 160 -8.48 7.68 -13.97
CA TYR A 160 -8.55 6.60 -12.99
C TYR A 160 -8.99 7.04 -11.59
N GLY A 161 -9.46 8.29 -11.44
CA GLY A 161 -10.10 8.78 -10.23
C GLY A 161 -9.13 9.25 -9.14
N GLY A 162 -7.87 9.50 -9.48
CA GLY A 162 -6.87 9.98 -8.53
C GLY A 162 -6.02 11.12 -9.06
N HIS A 163 -5.22 11.69 -8.17
CA HIS A 163 -4.28 12.76 -8.47
C HIS A 163 -3.20 12.88 -7.39
N PRO A 164 -2.07 13.56 -7.64
CA PRO A 164 -1.08 13.86 -6.62
C PRO A 164 -1.36 15.18 -5.89
N GLN A 165 -1.12 15.15 -4.57
CA GLN A 165 -1.02 16.36 -3.74
C GLN A 165 0.32 17.10 -3.97
N GLN A 166 0.52 18.24 -3.30
CA GLN A 166 1.66 19.15 -3.51
C GLN A 166 3.04 18.49 -3.36
N PHE A 167 3.20 17.49 -2.48
CA PHE A 167 4.43 16.72 -2.34
C PHE A 167 4.47 15.43 -3.20
N GLY A 168 3.55 15.31 -4.17
CA GLY A 168 3.59 14.30 -5.22
C GLY A 168 2.97 12.94 -4.87
N GLN A 169 2.46 12.74 -3.64
CA GLN A 169 1.77 11.49 -3.31
C GLN A 169 0.44 11.39 -4.07
N TYR A 170 0.37 10.47 -5.02
CA TYR A 170 -0.85 10.11 -5.72
C TYR A 170 -1.82 9.39 -4.78
N HIS A 171 -3.11 9.69 -4.87
CA HIS A 171 -4.15 9.14 -4.00
C HIS A 171 -5.52 9.13 -4.69
N TYR A 172 -6.44 8.34 -4.15
CA TYR A 172 -7.84 8.31 -4.57
C TYR A 172 -8.76 8.89 -3.51
N HIS A 173 -9.68 9.75 -3.93
CA HIS A 173 -10.86 10.15 -3.15
C HIS A 173 -12.12 9.40 -3.58
N VAL A 174 -12.15 9.00 -4.85
CA VAL A 174 -13.29 8.35 -5.52
C VAL A 174 -12.88 6.98 -6.05
N GLU A 175 -13.83 6.29 -6.67
CA GLU A 175 -13.62 4.95 -7.24
C GLU A 175 -12.32 4.87 -8.07
N PRO A 176 -11.36 4.00 -7.71
CA PRO A 176 -10.19 3.70 -8.53
C PRO A 176 -10.60 2.89 -9.78
N THR A 177 -10.99 3.57 -10.84
CA THR A 177 -11.60 2.91 -12.02
C THR A 177 -10.63 1.96 -12.74
N ALA A 178 -9.31 2.17 -12.62
CA ALA A 178 -8.31 1.22 -13.13
C ALA A 178 -8.47 -0.16 -12.45
N LEU A 179 -8.70 -0.18 -11.14
CA LEU A 179 -8.85 -1.42 -10.37
C LEU A 179 -10.18 -2.09 -10.68
N THR A 180 -11.27 -1.34 -10.74
CA THR A 180 -12.58 -1.92 -11.04
C THR A 180 -12.73 -2.33 -12.50
N ALA A 181 -12.03 -1.70 -13.44
CA ALA A 181 -11.92 -2.17 -14.81
C ALA A 181 -11.18 -3.53 -14.89
N GLN A 182 -10.17 -3.72 -14.03
CA GLN A 182 -9.39 -4.96 -14.00
C GLN A 182 -10.07 -6.09 -13.24
N PHE A 183 -10.75 -5.80 -12.13
CA PHE A 183 -11.26 -6.81 -11.19
C PHE A 183 -12.78 -6.88 -11.09
N GLY A 184 -13.49 -5.92 -11.71
CA GLY A 184 -14.93 -5.77 -11.60
C GLY A 184 -15.34 -4.70 -10.59
N LYS A 185 -16.55 -4.18 -10.78
CA LYS A 185 -17.14 -3.10 -9.96
C LYS A 185 -17.51 -3.52 -8.54
N GLY A 186 -17.60 -4.82 -8.25
CA GLY A 186 -17.80 -5.34 -6.89
C GLY A 186 -16.56 -5.98 -6.25
N ALA A 187 -15.38 -5.70 -6.80
CA ALA A 187 -14.13 -6.28 -6.29
C ALA A 187 -13.68 -5.62 -4.99
N LEU A 188 -12.94 -6.38 -4.17
CA LEU A 188 -12.14 -5.85 -3.07
C LEU A 188 -11.01 -4.95 -3.61
N LEU A 189 -11.06 -3.66 -3.26
CA LEU A 189 -10.14 -2.64 -3.75
C LEU A 189 -9.08 -2.22 -2.73
N GLY A 190 -9.26 -2.52 -1.44
CA GLY A 190 -8.29 -2.21 -0.40
C GLY A 190 -8.88 -2.25 0.99
N TYR A 191 -8.26 -1.52 1.91
CA TYR A 191 -8.62 -1.51 3.33
C TYR A 191 -8.51 -0.10 3.92
N LEU A 192 -9.43 0.26 4.82
CA LEU A 192 -9.28 1.46 5.66
C LEU A 192 -8.42 1.15 6.89
N LEU A 193 -7.99 2.20 7.60
CA LEU A 193 -7.07 2.07 8.74
C LEU A 193 -7.64 1.31 9.93
N ASP A 194 -8.96 1.19 10.03
CA ASP A 194 -9.64 0.38 11.04
C ASP A 194 -9.66 -1.12 10.70
N GLY A 195 -9.06 -1.51 9.58
CA GLY A 195 -8.87 -2.90 9.16
C GLY A 195 -10.05 -3.47 8.38
N PHE A 196 -11.10 -2.69 8.13
CA PHE A 196 -12.24 -3.15 7.34
C PHE A 196 -11.99 -3.00 5.83
N PRO A 197 -12.50 -3.94 5.01
CA PRO A 197 -12.31 -3.91 3.56
C PRO A 197 -13.04 -2.74 2.88
N VAL A 198 -12.56 -2.37 1.71
CA VAL A 198 -13.17 -1.38 0.80
C VAL A 198 -13.47 -2.07 -0.53
N TYR A 199 -14.73 -2.07 -0.96
CA TYR A 199 -15.17 -2.61 -2.23
C TYR A 199 -15.52 -1.51 -3.24
N GLY A 200 -15.58 -1.87 -4.52
CA GLY A 200 -16.11 -1.00 -5.56
C GLY A 200 -17.62 -0.72 -5.42
N PRO A 201 -18.22 0.00 -6.38
CA PRO A 201 -19.58 0.53 -6.25
C PRO A 201 -20.71 -0.48 -6.49
N GLU A 202 -20.40 -1.75 -6.73
CA GLU A 202 -21.40 -2.78 -6.92
C GLU A 202 -21.33 -3.87 -5.85
N GLU A 203 -22.50 -4.38 -5.48
CA GLU A 203 -22.63 -5.60 -4.68
C GLU A 203 -23.79 -6.43 -5.24
N ASN A 204 -23.57 -7.73 -5.40
CA ASN A 204 -24.58 -8.65 -5.95
C ASN A 204 -25.20 -8.20 -7.30
N GLY A 205 -24.38 -7.59 -8.16
CA GLY A 205 -24.78 -7.10 -9.48
C GLY A 205 -25.61 -5.81 -9.46
N ARG A 206 -25.74 -5.15 -8.31
CA ARG A 206 -26.43 -3.87 -8.15
C ARG A 206 -25.43 -2.77 -7.81
N THR A 207 -25.52 -1.64 -8.50
CA THR A 207 -24.82 -0.41 -8.12
C THR A 207 -25.43 0.20 -6.85
N LEU A 208 -24.59 0.42 -5.84
CA LEU A 208 -24.98 1.03 -4.57
C LEU A 208 -24.95 2.56 -4.65
N ARG A 209 -25.82 3.19 -3.86
CA ARG A 209 -25.80 4.64 -3.59
C ARG A 209 -25.47 4.87 -2.12
N SER A 210 -25.09 6.09 -1.75
CA SER A 210 -24.84 6.42 -0.35
C SER A 210 -26.10 6.20 0.53
N SER A 211 -27.30 6.27 -0.04
CA SER A 211 -28.56 5.93 0.68
C SER A 211 -28.77 4.44 0.98
N ASP A 212 -28.01 3.56 0.33
CA ASP A 212 -28.03 2.11 0.58
C ASP A 212 -27.06 1.71 1.72
N LEU A 213 -26.23 2.65 2.19
CA LEU A 213 -25.15 2.43 3.15
C LEU A 213 -25.44 3.14 4.48
N ASP A 214 -24.71 2.76 5.52
CA ASP A 214 -24.79 3.41 6.82
C ASP A 214 -24.05 4.77 6.86
N ALA A 215 -24.06 5.42 8.03
CA ALA A 215 -23.42 6.72 8.22
C ALA A 215 -21.89 6.69 8.04
N ASN A 216 -21.24 5.55 8.28
CA ASN A 216 -19.82 5.36 8.04
C ASN A 216 -19.50 5.06 6.56
N HIS A 217 -20.55 4.86 5.74
CA HIS A 217 -20.50 4.57 4.32
C HIS A 217 -20.11 3.11 4.01
N GLY A 218 -20.62 2.20 4.84
CA GLY A 218 -20.52 0.77 4.64
C GLY A 218 -21.74 0.03 5.14
N HIS A 219 -21.63 -1.29 5.20
CA HIS A 219 -22.65 -2.17 5.76
C HIS A 219 -22.04 -3.56 6.02
N THR A 220 -22.82 -4.48 6.60
CA THR A 220 -22.35 -5.87 6.86
C THR A 220 -23.03 -6.83 5.91
N HIS A 221 -22.24 -7.50 5.07
CA HIS A 221 -22.70 -8.55 4.18
C HIS A 221 -21.59 -9.58 3.93
N ALA A 222 -21.98 -10.77 3.47
CA ALA A 222 -21.05 -11.82 3.06
C ALA A 222 -20.43 -11.49 1.70
N THR A 223 -19.12 -11.65 1.59
CA THR A 223 -18.38 -11.39 0.34
C THR A 223 -17.60 -12.64 -0.06
N ALA A 224 -17.04 -12.66 -1.27
CA ALA A 224 -16.24 -13.80 -1.73
C ALA A 224 -15.04 -14.05 -0.80
N GLU A 225 -14.41 -12.98 -0.33
CA GLU A 225 -13.28 -12.98 0.58
C GLU A 225 -13.68 -13.25 2.04
N TYR A 226 -14.90 -12.88 2.43
CA TYR A 226 -15.43 -13.02 3.79
C TYR A 226 -16.81 -13.69 3.77
N PRO A 227 -16.87 -15.02 3.56
CA PRO A 227 -18.13 -15.74 3.35
C PRO A 227 -19.04 -15.78 4.59
N ASN A 228 -18.50 -15.53 5.78
CA ASN A 228 -19.26 -15.45 7.03
C ASN A 228 -19.84 -14.04 7.30
N GLY A 229 -19.62 -13.08 6.39
CA GLY A 229 -19.98 -11.69 6.62
C GLY A 229 -18.88 -10.90 7.29
N ILE A 230 -18.70 -9.65 6.83
CA ILE A 230 -17.86 -8.65 7.48
C ILE A 230 -18.48 -7.28 7.21
N TYR A 231 -18.30 -6.34 8.15
CA TYR A 231 -18.55 -4.94 7.82
C TYR A 231 -17.53 -4.50 6.74
N HIS A 232 -17.97 -3.75 5.74
CA HIS A 232 -17.07 -3.23 4.72
C HIS A 232 -17.63 -1.94 4.12
N TYR A 233 -16.73 -1.12 3.61
CA TYR A 233 -17.04 0.14 2.94
C TYR A 233 -17.23 -0.10 1.45
N HIS A 234 -17.98 0.80 0.82
CA HIS A 234 -18.10 0.86 -0.64
C HIS A 234 -17.71 2.22 -1.17
N PHE A 235 -17.14 2.21 -2.37
CA PHE A 235 -17.18 3.40 -3.19
C PHE A 235 -18.61 3.66 -3.71
N THR A 236 -19.03 4.90 -3.86
CA THR A 236 -20.27 5.28 -4.56
C THR A 236 -20.01 6.47 -5.47
N ALA A 237 -20.92 6.71 -6.41
CA ALA A 237 -20.84 7.86 -7.32
C ALA A 237 -21.28 9.17 -6.65
N ASP A 238 -22.07 9.09 -5.58
CA ASP A 238 -22.57 10.21 -4.79
C ASP A 238 -21.74 10.44 -3.52
N ASN A 239 -21.80 11.67 -2.99
CA ASN A 239 -21.10 12.03 -1.77
C ASN A 239 -21.59 11.16 -0.59
N PRO A 240 -20.68 10.60 0.23
CA PRO A 240 -19.27 10.97 0.41
C PRO A 240 -18.24 10.15 -0.40
N TYR A 241 -18.66 9.42 -1.42
CA TYR A 241 -17.85 8.57 -2.29
C TYR A 241 -17.19 7.36 -1.64
N LEU A 242 -16.63 7.45 -0.42
CA LEU A 242 -15.96 6.32 0.25
C LEU A 242 -16.21 6.28 1.76
N ASN A 243 -16.01 7.40 2.47
CA ASN A 243 -16.07 7.42 3.94
C ASN A 243 -17.01 8.53 4.42
N GLY A 244 -18.00 8.16 5.22
CA GLY A 244 -18.99 9.11 5.75
C GLY A 244 -18.53 9.81 7.02
N THR A 245 -19.12 9.44 8.16
CA THR A 245 -18.89 10.09 9.45
C THR A 245 -17.56 9.73 10.12
N GLY A 246 -16.78 8.81 9.54
CA GLY A 246 -15.49 8.37 10.09
C GLY A 246 -15.31 6.84 10.00
N PHE A 247 -14.38 6.31 10.78
CA PHE A 247 -14.12 4.88 10.87
C PHE A 247 -15.19 4.15 11.70
N TYR A 248 -15.63 2.99 11.21
CA TYR A 248 -16.52 2.06 11.90
C TYR A 248 -15.78 1.35 13.04
N GLY A 249 -14.52 0.98 12.81
CA GLY A 249 -13.65 0.39 13.83
C GLY A 249 -12.68 1.36 14.47
N THR A 250 -11.79 0.84 15.31
CA THR A 250 -10.68 1.61 15.89
C THR A 250 -9.56 1.70 14.86
N PRO A 251 -9.24 2.90 14.32
CA PRO A 251 -8.20 3.04 13.32
C PRO A 251 -6.82 2.75 13.91
N GLY A 252 -5.97 2.11 13.11
CA GLY A 252 -4.54 2.10 13.34
C GLY A 252 -3.90 3.41 12.90
N THR A 253 -2.73 3.35 12.26
CA THR A 253 -1.93 4.55 11.96
C THR A 253 -1.33 4.56 10.57
N THR A 254 -0.92 5.74 10.12
CA THR A 254 -0.12 5.92 8.92
C THR A 254 1.14 6.72 9.21
N THR A 255 2.21 6.40 8.50
CA THR A 255 3.46 7.18 8.48
C THR A 255 3.89 7.40 7.03
N ARG A 256 4.41 8.59 6.74
CA ARG A 256 4.91 9.02 5.42
C ARG A 256 6.31 9.58 5.56
#